data_AF-A0A1I8N1Y6-F1
#
_entry.id   AF-A0A1I8N1Y6-F1
#
_cell.length_a   1.000
_cell.length_b   1.000
_cell.length_c   1.000
_cell.angle_alpha   90.00
_cell.angle_beta   90.00
_cell.angle_gamma   90.00
#
_symmetry.space_group_name_H-M   'P 1'
#
loop_
_entity.id
_entity.type
_entity.pdbx_description
1 polymer ?
#
loop_
_entity_poly.entity_id
_entity_poly.type
_entity_poly.pdbx_seq_one_letter_code
_entity_poly.pdbx_strand_id
1 'polypeptide(L)'
;MNRRCLHWSYLNYKEIPMDLYLYEDLEEVYLKENYIAAIPKWFLNLTNLKFIHLAGNNLTQLPEELYLLENLEFLDVSNNQLQHLPTSIGYMLNLLHLNVSSNELTDLPKTLTYMKRLESLNISKNKLKRIPQFICECSRLNELNLSENTEVWHIPERVANMPSLQMLSADKCSLIYLPVALAKFLDYLRIFNNSAITHIPIIYEKFYQNYFETPTKSPHIPVTHSDFFWVIEKETFKKLLLPIGTRQIFAVPSKENQVTLYDDCLKTLENWNRLSPFYENPALKHILPEKYMVNHIRNGPTARCTVFKCSNPLFTTYYFMVVKRRGSTSKQLFTCYFCTMYCANVWLNENNKKYYCVDWEICDD
;
A
#
# COMPACT_ATOMS: atom_id res chain seq x y z
N MET A 1 -27.74 -6.49 -31.73
CA MET A 1 -26.56 -6.78 -30.88
C MET A 1 -25.75 -5.50 -30.79
N ASN A 2 -25.37 -5.09 -29.58
CA ASN A 2 -24.55 -3.90 -29.38
C ASN A 2 -23.15 -4.15 -29.95
N ARG A 3 -22.87 -3.64 -31.17
CA ARG A 3 -21.60 -3.86 -31.87
C ARG A 3 -20.43 -3.06 -31.28
N ARG A 4 -20.70 -2.20 -30.30
CA ARG A 4 -19.71 -1.31 -29.68
C ARG A 4 -18.92 -1.97 -28.56
N CYS A 5 -19.37 -3.11 -28.04
CA CYS A 5 -18.71 -3.85 -26.98
C CYS A 5 -18.58 -5.32 -27.38
N LEU A 6 -17.35 -5.82 -27.44
CA LEU A 6 -17.06 -7.21 -27.77
C LEU A 6 -16.33 -7.91 -26.62
N HIS A 7 -16.91 -9.01 -26.15
CA HIS A 7 -16.34 -9.80 -25.08
C HIS A 7 -15.85 -11.15 -25.59
N TRP A 8 -14.55 -11.23 -25.86
CA TRP A 8 -13.83 -12.36 -26.45
C TRP A 8 -12.74 -12.92 -25.51
N SER A 9 -12.99 -12.81 -24.21
CA SER A 9 -12.09 -13.34 -23.18
C SER A 9 -12.26 -14.86 -23.02
N TYR A 10 -11.21 -15.56 -22.59
CA TYR A 10 -11.25 -17.02 -22.32
C TYR A 10 -11.54 -17.91 -23.55
N LEU A 11 -11.17 -17.46 -24.75
CA LEU A 11 -11.45 -18.16 -26.01
C LEU A 11 -10.22 -18.85 -26.61
N ASN A 12 -9.10 -18.88 -25.87
CA ASN A 12 -7.83 -19.47 -26.29
C ASN A 12 -7.24 -18.87 -27.57
N TYR A 13 -7.56 -17.60 -27.87
CA TYR A 13 -7.00 -16.91 -29.04
C TYR A 13 -5.48 -16.76 -28.91
N LYS A 14 -4.73 -17.17 -29.93
CA LYS A 14 -3.27 -16.98 -30.00
C LYS A 14 -2.86 -15.63 -30.61
N GLU A 15 -3.79 -15.02 -31.31
CA GLU A 15 -3.67 -13.73 -31.97
C GLU A 15 -5.02 -13.02 -31.90
N ILE A 16 -5.02 -11.69 -32.01
CA ILE A 16 -6.28 -10.95 -32.12
C ILE A 16 -6.95 -11.33 -33.45
N PRO A 17 -8.19 -11.87 -33.45
CA PRO A 17 -8.83 -12.30 -34.68
C PRO A 17 -9.11 -11.12 -35.62
N MET A 18 -8.82 -11.29 -36.91
CA MET A 18 -9.05 -10.25 -37.92
C MET A 18 -10.53 -9.87 -38.05
N ASP A 19 -11.45 -10.74 -37.63
CA ASP A 19 -12.89 -10.46 -37.58
C ASP A 19 -13.23 -9.22 -36.74
N LEU A 20 -12.36 -8.83 -35.80
CA LEU A 20 -12.53 -7.62 -35.01
C LEU A 20 -12.55 -6.35 -35.91
N TYR A 21 -11.88 -6.40 -37.06
CA TYR A 21 -11.86 -5.32 -38.05
C TYR A 21 -13.23 -5.05 -38.67
N LEU A 22 -14.18 -5.99 -38.60
CA LEU A 22 -15.54 -5.83 -39.11
C LEU A 22 -16.41 -4.92 -38.22
N TYR A 23 -15.91 -4.51 -37.05
CA TYR A 23 -16.62 -3.69 -36.07
C TYR A 23 -16.03 -2.28 -36.03
N GLU A 24 -16.33 -1.48 -37.05
CA GLU A 24 -15.77 -0.12 -37.22
C GLU A 24 -16.16 0.85 -36.06
N ASP A 25 -17.32 0.63 -35.44
CA ASP A 25 -17.82 1.42 -34.30
C ASP A 25 -17.44 0.83 -32.93
N LEU A 26 -16.45 -0.07 -32.86
CA LEU A 26 -16.07 -0.73 -31.62
C LEU A 26 -15.49 0.27 -30.61
N GLU A 27 -16.11 0.36 -29.43
CA GLU A 27 -15.69 1.22 -28.32
C GLU A 27 -14.99 0.41 -27.21
N GLU A 28 -15.36 -0.85 -27.01
CA GLU A 28 -14.85 -1.68 -25.92
C GLU A 28 -14.51 -3.09 -26.39
N VAL A 29 -13.32 -3.58 -26.04
CA VAL A 29 -12.89 -4.93 -26.36
C VAL A 29 -12.28 -5.65 -25.16
N TYR A 30 -12.82 -6.82 -24.84
CA TYR A 30 -12.34 -7.69 -23.76
C TYR A 30 -11.71 -8.94 -24.35
N LEU A 31 -10.38 -9.03 -24.28
CA LEU A 31 -9.55 -10.14 -24.76
C LEU A 31 -8.76 -10.80 -23.62
N LYS A 32 -9.29 -10.72 -22.39
CA LYS A 32 -8.69 -11.26 -21.18
C LYS A 32 -8.47 -12.78 -21.28
N GLU A 33 -7.39 -13.28 -20.68
CA GLU A 33 -7.16 -14.71 -20.46
C GLU A 33 -7.23 -15.51 -21.77
N ASN A 34 -6.40 -15.08 -22.71
CA ASN A 34 -6.14 -15.73 -23.99
C ASN A 34 -4.62 -16.00 -24.10
N TYR A 35 -4.13 -16.38 -25.27
CA TYR A 35 -2.72 -16.64 -25.54
C TYR A 35 -2.13 -15.63 -26.54
N ILE A 36 -2.66 -14.40 -26.57
CA ILE A 36 -2.28 -13.38 -27.56
C ILE A 36 -0.84 -12.95 -27.30
N ALA A 37 0.02 -13.12 -28.29
CA ALA A 37 1.45 -12.80 -28.17
C ALA A 37 1.80 -11.36 -28.57
N ALA A 38 0.98 -10.72 -29.42
CA ALA A 38 1.21 -9.37 -29.91
C ALA A 38 -0.09 -8.68 -30.33
N ILE A 39 -0.10 -7.33 -30.24
CA ILE A 39 -1.13 -6.48 -30.83
C ILE A 39 -0.73 -6.22 -32.30
N PRO A 40 -1.51 -6.65 -33.29
CA PRO A 40 -1.17 -6.45 -34.70
C PRO A 40 -1.42 -4.99 -35.12
N LYS A 41 -0.66 -4.49 -36.11
CA LYS A 41 -0.74 -3.09 -36.54
C LYS A 41 -2.15 -2.64 -36.96
N TRP A 42 -2.91 -3.51 -37.63
CA TRP A 42 -4.27 -3.19 -38.08
C TRP A 42 -5.22 -2.91 -36.91
N PHE A 43 -4.97 -3.45 -35.72
CA PHE A 43 -5.80 -3.22 -34.53
C PHE A 43 -5.77 -1.75 -34.11
N LEU A 44 -4.69 -1.04 -34.42
CA LEU A 44 -4.49 0.37 -34.13
C LEU A 44 -5.35 1.29 -35.01
N ASN A 45 -6.00 0.76 -36.04
CA ASN A 45 -6.96 1.50 -36.87
C ASN A 45 -8.36 1.58 -36.22
N LEU A 46 -8.61 0.85 -35.13
CA LEU A 46 -9.88 0.90 -34.38
C LEU A 46 -9.91 2.11 -33.45
N THR A 47 -9.86 3.31 -34.03
CA THR A 47 -9.68 4.58 -33.31
C THR A 47 -10.85 4.98 -32.42
N ASN A 48 -12.00 4.31 -32.55
CA ASN A 48 -13.17 4.48 -31.67
C ASN A 48 -13.02 3.79 -30.30
N LEU A 49 -11.98 2.96 -30.12
CA LEU A 49 -11.75 2.23 -28.88
C LEU A 49 -11.51 3.18 -27.69
N LYS A 50 -12.30 2.98 -26.64
CA LYS A 50 -12.21 3.63 -25.33
C LYS A 50 -11.70 2.67 -24.26
N PHE A 51 -11.94 1.37 -24.41
CA PHE A 51 -11.60 0.36 -23.42
C PHE A 51 -10.93 -0.86 -24.08
N ILE A 52 -9.71 -1.19 -23.63
CA ILE A 52 -8.99 -2.39 -24.03
C ILE A 52 -8.61 -3.20 -22.79
N HIS A 53 -9.03 -4.47 -22.76
CA HIS A 53 -8.67 -5.39 -21.70
C HIS A 53 -7.97 -6.64 -22.27
N LEU A 54 -6.65 -6.68 -22.09
CA LEU A 54 -5.73 -7.72 -22.56
C LEU A 54 -5.02 -8.44 -21.40
N ALA A 55 -5.55 -8.35 -20.18
CA ALA A 55 -4.92 -9.00 -19.04
C ALA A 55 -4.86 -10.53 -19.18
N GLY A 56 -3.80 -11.18 -18.69
CA GLY A 56 -3.67 -12.64 -18.74
C GLY A 56 -3.40 -13.14 -20.16
N ASN A 57 -2.44 -12.54 -20.86
CA ASN A 57 -2.03 -12.93 -22.20
C ASN A 57 -0.51 -13.17 -22.24
N ASN A 58 0.03 -13.37 -23.45
CA ASN A 58 1.45 -13.63 -23.68
C ASN A 58 2.16 -12.43 -24.32
N LEU A 59 1.69 -11.20 -24.06
CA LEU A 59 2.29 -9.99 -24.64
C LEU A 59 3.69 -9.77 -24.08
N THR A 60 4.67 -9.69 -24.97
CA THR A 60 6.08 -9.37 -24.62
C THR A 60 6.43 -7.90 -24.84
N GLN A 61 5.66 -7.21 -25.70
CA GLN A 61 5.80 -5.79 -26.01
C GLN A 61 4.46 -5.17 -26.41
N LEU A 62 4.38 -3.85 -26.28
CA LEU A 62 3.30 -3.04 -26.88
C LEU A 62 3.85 -2.28 -28.10
N PRO A 63 3.04 -2.06 -29.16
CA PRO A 63 3.49 -1.31 -30.33
C PRO A 63 3.75 0.16 -29.98
N GLU A 64 4.75 0.77 -30.63
CA GLU A 64 5.04 2.21 -30.46
C GLU A 64 3.93 3.10 -31.06
N GLU A 65 3.04 2.55 -31.87
CA GLU A 65 1.92 3.27 -32.46
C GLU A 65 0.62 3.17 -31.63
N LEU A 66 0.68 2.64 -30.39
CA LEU A 66 -0.51 2.50 -29.53
C LEU A 66 -1.18 3.86 -29.21
N TYR A 67 -0.42 4.95 -29.27
CA TYR A 67 -0.92 6.31 -29.10
C TYR A 67 -1.92 6.76 -30.18
N LEU A 68 -2.00 6.06 -31.32
CA LEU A 68 -2.99 6.33 -32.37
C LEU A 68 -4.43 6.06 -31.92
N LEU A 69 -4.62 5.31 -30.83
CA LEU A 69 -5.91 5.11 -30.18
C LEU A 69 -6.27 6.33 -29.31
N GLU A 70 -6.50 7.46 -29.97
CA GLU A 70 -6.68 8.77 -29.32
C GLU A 70 -7.87 8.81 -28.35
N ASN A 71 -8.90 7.98 -28.55
CA ASN A 71 -10.07 7.91 -27.68
C ASN A 71 -9.90 6.96 -26.49
N LEU A 72 -8.76 6.29 -26.34
CA LEU A 72 -8.59 5.28 -25.31
C LEU A 72 -8.54 5.90 -23.91
N GLU A 73 -9.42 5.45 -23.03
CA GLU A 73 -9.54 5.90 -21.64
C GLU A 73 -9.05 4.83 -20.65
N PHE A 74 -9.17 3.55 -21.01
CA PHE A 74 -8.77 2.43 -20.17
C PHE A 74 -7.94 1.41 -20.94
N LEU A 75 -6.75 1.10 -20.40
CA LEU A 75 -5.86 0.05 -20.90
C LEU A 75 -5.45 -0.88 -19.76
N ASP A 76 -5.85 -2.15 -19.86
CA ASP A 76 -5.36 -3.21 -18.99
C ASP A 76 -4.57 -4.26 -19.78
N VAL A 77 -3.27 -4.34 -19.49
CA VAL A 77 -2.31 -5.33 -20.02
C VAL A 77 -1.62 -6.07 -18.87
N SER A 78 -2.30 -6.22 -17.73
CA SER A 78 -1.74 -6.89 -16.56
C SER A 78 -1.57 -8.39 -16.77
N ASN A 79 -0.73 -9.06 -15.98
CA ASN A 79 -0.46 -10.50 -16.13
C ASN A 79 -0.01 -10.85 -17.57
N ASN A 80 1.03 -10.18 -18.04
CA ASN A 80 1.70 -10.42 -19.33
C ASN A 80 3.21 -10.54 -19.08
N GLN A 81 4.03 -10.48 -20.14
CA GLN A 81 5.49 -10.62 -20.10
C GLN A 81 6.20 -9.34 -20.56
N LEU A 82 5.60 -8.17 -20.33
CA LEU A 82 6.15 -6.89 -20.77
C LEU A 82 7.41 -6.55 -19.98
N GLN A 83 8.54 -6.36 -20.68
CA GLN A 83 9.81 -5.94 -20.06
C GLN A 83 9.95 -4.41 -19.99
N HIS A 84 9.35 -3.71 -20.95
CA HIS A 84 9.33 -2.26 -21.05
C HIS A 84 7.97 -1.78 -21.59
N LEU A 85 7.62 -0.53 -21.28
CA LEU A 85 6.56 0.19 -21.98
C LEU A 85 7.18 0.99 -23.14
N PRO A 86 6.51 1.10 -24.29
CA PRO A 86 6.98 1.93 -25.39
C PRO A 86 7.06 3.38 -24.94
N THR A 87 8.04 4.12 -25.46
CA THR A 87 8.21 5.54 -25.07
C THR A 87 7.01 6.38 -25.45
N SER A 88 6.30 6.00 -26.51
CA SER A 88 5.08 6.64 -26.96
C SER A 88 3.86 6.49 -26.04
N ILE A 89 3.88 5.62 -25.03
CA ILE A 89 2.73 5.43 -24.12
C ILE A 89 2.30 6.75 -23.46
N GLY A 90 3.27 7.65 -23.22
CA GLY A 90 3.01 8.98 -22.66
C GLY A 90 2.17 9.91 -23.55
N TYR A 91 2.05 9.62 -24.84
CA TYR A 91 1.24 10.40 -25.79
C TYR A 91 -0.24 9.97 -25.82
N MET A 92 -0.65 8.99 -25.01
CA MET A 92 -2.06 8.62 -24.83
C MET A 92 -2.76 9.63 -23.92
N LEU A 93 -3.00 10.84 -24.43
CA LEU A 93 -3.40 12.01 -23.63
C LEU A 93 -4.79 11.89 -22.98
N ASN A 94 -5.65 11.00 -23.48
CA ASN A 94 -6.99 10.76 -22.96
C ASN A 94 -7.08 9.59 -21.97
N LEU A 95 -5.98 8.85 -21.75
CA LEU A 95 -5.98 7.69 -20.88
C LEU A 95 -6.21 8.11 -19.41
N LEU A 96 -7.20 7.49 -18.78
CA LEU A 96 -7.58 7.69 -17.37
C LEU A 96 -7.01 6.58 -16.49
N HIS A 97 -6.99 5.35 -17.00
CA HIS A 97 -6.58 4.16 -16.25
C HIS A 97 -5.56 3.33 -17.03
N LEU A 98 -4.41 3.08 -16.40
CA LEU A 98 -3.37 2.22 -16.94
C LEU A 98 -3.04 1.10 -15.93
N ASN A 99 -3.35 -0.14 -16.30
CA ASN A 99 -2.96 -1.32 -15.54
C ASN A 99 -1.91 -2.13 -16.29
N VAL A 100 -0.68 -2.12 -15.76
CA VAL A 100 0.47 -2.88 -16.27
C VAL A 100 1.04 -3.81 -15.19
N SER A 101 0.21 -4.16 -14.20
CA SER A 101 0.64 -4.99 -13.08
C SER A 101 0.97 -6.42 -13.49
N SER A 102 1.77 -7.13 -12.69
CA SER A 102 2.16 -8.52 -12.96
C SER A 102 2.83 -8.66 -14.34
N ASN A 103 3.88 -7.89 -14.55
CA ASN A 103 4.73 -7.90 -15.74
C ASN A 103 6.21 -7.93 -15.28
N GLU A 104 7.15 -7.67 -16.19
CA GLU A 104 8.58 -7.69 -15.93
C GLU A 104 9.24 -6.30 -16.00
N LEU A 105 8.45 -5.23 -15.80
CA LEU A 105 8.92 -3.85 -15.97
C LEU A 105 10.03 -3.50 -14.97
N THR A 106 11.14 -2.96 -15.47
CA THR A 106 12.28 -2.51 -14.66
C THR A 106 12.38 -1.00 -14.51
N ASP A 107 11.76 -0.24 -15.42
CA ASP A 107 11.61 1.21 -15.37
C ASP A 107 10.31 1.62 -16.09
N LEU A 108 9.96 2.90 -15.97
CA LEU A 108 8.85 3.52 -16.70
C LEU A 108 9.40 4.62 -17.64
N PRO A 109 8.76 4.88 -18.79
CA PRO A 109 9.21 5.92 -19.70
C PRO A 109 8.90 7.30 -19.11
N LYS A 110 9.86 8.24 -19.25
CA LYS A 110 9.72 9.62 -18.76
C LYS A 110 8.52 10.36 -19.39
N THR A 111 8.09 9.95 -20.57
CA THR A 111 6.94 10.50 -21.29
C THR A 111 5.61 10.32 -20.55
N LEU A 112 5.53 9.43 -19.53
CA LEU A 112 4.34 9.35 -18.66
C LEU A 112 3.95 10.70 -18.05
N THR A 113 4.90 11.63 -17.90
CA THR A 113 4.60 13.00 -17.41
C THR A 113 3.66 13.78 -18.31
N TYR A 114 3.48 13.39 -19.57
CA TYR A 114 2.57 14.03 -20.52
C TYR A 114 1.11 13.59 -20.34
N MET A 115 0.85 12.49 -19.63
CA MET A 115 -0.49 11.94 -19.41
C MET A 115 -1.24 12.72 -18.32
N LYS A 116 -1.60 13.97 -18.60
CA LYS A 116 -2.23 14.88 -17.62
C LYS A 116 -3.64 14.47 -17.19
N ARG A 117 -4.25 13.51 -17.88
CA ARG A 117 -5.56 12.93 -17.55
C ARG A 117 -5.49 11.62 -16.77
N LEU A 118 -4.31 11.03 -16.58
CA LEU A 118 -4.17 9.75 -15.90
C LEU A 118 -4.58 9.88 -14.42
N GLU A 119 -5.56 9.08 -14.02
CA GLU A 119 -6.16 9.08 -12.67
C GLU A 119 -5.73 7.85 -11.86
N SER A 120 -5.57 6.68 -12.51
CA SER A 120 -5.13 5.45 -11.84
C SER A 120 -3.99 4.78 -12.59
N LEU A 121 -2.91 4.47 -11.86
CA LEU A 121 -1.76 3.74 -12.37
C LEU A 121 -1.45 2.53 -11.48
N ASN A 122 -1.60 1.34 -12.04
CA ASN A 122 -1.23 0.10 -11.39
C ASN A 122 0.02 -0.52 -12.04
N ILE A 123 1.14 -0.42 -11.33
CA ILE A 123 2.47 -0.94 -11.68
C ILE A 123 2.92 -2.02 -10.69
N SER A 124 1.98 -2.59 -9.92
CA SER A 124 2.29 -3.62 -8.92
C SER A 124 2.82 -4.91 -9.55
N LYS A 125 3.53 -5.75 -8.78
CA LYS A 125 4.10 -7.03 -9.23
C LYS A 125 4.97 -6.86 -10.49
N ASN A 126 5.93 -5.96 -10.43
CA ASN A 126 6.92 -5.74 -11.46
C ASN A 126 8.34 -5.83 -10.85
N LYS A 127 9.37 -5.50 -11.62
CA LYS A 127 10.79 -5.55 -11.22
C LYS A 127 11.35 -4.14 -11.00
N LEU A 128 10.52 -3.17 -10.61
CA LEU A 128 10.95 -1.79 -10.38
C LEU A 128 11.88 -1.72 -9.16
N LYS A 129 12.98 -0.98 -9.31
CA LYS A 129 13.95 -0.76 -8.21
C LYS A 129 13.72 0.55 -7.46
N ARG A 130 12.99 1.47 -8.06
CA ARG A 130 12.67 2.79 -7.52
C ARG A 130 11.39 3.31 -8.14
N ILE A 131 10.69 4.18 -7.42
CA ILE A 131 9.64 5.00 -8.00
C ILE A 131 10.32 6.13 -8.78
N PRO A 132 10.08 6.28 -10.09
CA PRO A 132 10.66 7.38 -10.85
C PRO A 132 10.10 8.72 -10.36
N GLN A 133 10.98 9.68 -10.04
CA GLN A 133 10.56 10.97 -9.49
C GLN A 133 9.62 11.75 -10.39
N PHE A 134 9.72 11.57 -11.71
CA PHE A 134 8.87 12.24 -12.70
C PHE A 134 7.39 11.85 -12.59
N ILE A 135 7.05 10.74 -11.94
CA ILE A 135 5.63 10.35 -11.71
C ILE A 135 4.84 11.43 -10.96
N CYS A 136 5.55 12.28 -10.20
CA CYS A 136 4.96 13.39 -9.47
C CYS A 136 4.38 14.48 -10.39
N GLU A 137 4.73 14.48 -11.69
CA GLU A 137 4.21 15.42 -12.68
C GLU A 137 2.86 15.00 -13.27
N CYS A 138 2.38 13.79 -12.97
CA CYS A 138 1.04 13.31 -13.31
C CYS A 138 0.01 13.97 -12.38
N SER A 139 -0.39 15.20 -12.70
CA SER A 139 -1.17 16.09 -11.82
C SER A 139 -2.56 15.56 -11.42
N ARG A 140 -3.16 14.67 -12.22
CA ARG A 140 -4.46 14.06 -11.91
C ARG A 140 -4.36 12.66 -11.31
N LEU A 141 -3.15 12.13 -11.11
CA LEU A 141 -2.98 10.78 -10.59
C LEU A 141 -3.49 10.72 -9.15
N ASN A 142 -4.60 10.01 -8.97
CA ASN A 142 -5.33 9.83 -7.72
C ASN A 142 -4.92 8.52 -7.04
N GLU A 143 -4.73 7.48 -7.84
CA GLU A 143 -4.41 6.13 -7.37
C GLU A 143 -3.08 5.65 -7.95
N LEU A 144 -2.16 5.27 -7.07
CA LEU A 144 -0.89 4.66 -7.44
C LEU A 144 -0.70 3.34 -6.67
N ASN A 145 -0.58 2.24 -7.42
CA ASN A 145 -0.25 0.95 -6.85
C ASN A 145 1.10 0.44 -7.38
N LEU A 146 2.09 0.36 -6.50
CA LEU A 146 3.43 -0.19 -6.75
C LEU A 146 3.76 -1.40 -5.88
N SER A 147 2.75 -2.02 -5.25
CA SER A 147 2.92 -3.20 -4.39
C SER A 147 3.68 -4.31 -5.10
N GLU A 148 4.38 -5.16 -4.35
CA GLU A 148 5.12 -6.31 -4.89
C GLU A 148 6.21 -5.94 -5.91
N ASN A 149 6.71 -4.71 -5.87
CA ASN A 149 8.02 -4.36 -6.45
C ASN A 149 9.08 -4.47 -5.35
N THR A 150 9.65 -5.67 -5.23
CA THR A 150 10.45 -6.07 -4.05
C THR A 150 11.76 -5.32 -3.90
N GLU A 151 12.27 -4.67 -4.95
CA GLU A 151 13.49 -3.85 -4.89
C GLU A 151 13.23 -2.38 -4.57
N VAL A 152 11.98 -1.91 -4.56
CA VAL A 152 11.65 -0.53 -4.18
C VAL A 152 11.87 -0.35 -2.68
N TRP A 153 12.85 0.47 -2.34
CA TRP A 153 13.26 0.70 -0.94
C TRP A 153 12.89 2.08 -0.39
N HIS A 154 12.44 3.01 -1.23
CA HIS A 154 12.11 4.37 -0.82
C HIS A 154 10.98 4.97 -1.67
N ILE A 155 10.04 5.65 -0.99
CA ILE A 155 9.06 6.54 -1.61
C ILE A 155 9.60 7.97 -1.56
N PRO A 156 9.87 8.63 -2.70
CA PRO A 156 10.35 10.02 -2.72
C PRO A 156 9.40 10.98 -2.01
N GLU A 157 9.93 11.94 -1.25
CA GLU A 157 9.10 12.95 -0.55
C GLU A 157 8.21 13.75 -1.53
N ARG A 158 8.64 13.91 -2.78
CA ARG A 158 7.83 14.58 -3.81
C ARG A 158 6.50 13.88 -4.11
N VAL A 159 6.39 12.57 -3.86
CA VAL A 159 5.12 11.84 -3.99
C VAL A 159 4.09 12.39 -3.01
N ALA A 160 4.52 12.87 -1.84
CA ALA A 160 3.65 13.53 -0.87
C ALA A 160 3.09 14.88 -1.34
N ASN A 161 3.68 15.48 -2.38
CA ASN A 161 3.26 16.78 -2.93
C ASN A 161 2.44 16.63 -4.22
N MET A 162 2.06 15.40 -4.59
CA MET A 162 1.17 15.19 -5.73
C MET A 162 -0.22 15.75 -5.40
N PRO A 163 -0.77 16.66 -6.22
CA PRO A 163 -1.93 17.45 -5.83
C PRO A 163 -3.23 16.64 -5.72
N SER A 164 -3.33 15.51 -6.43
CA SER A 164 -4.55 14.71 -6.52
C SER A 164 -4.43 13.32 -5.88
N LEU A 165 -3.23 12.92 -5.43
CA LEU A 165 -2.99 11.55 -4.98
C LEU A 165 -3.70 11.30 -3.64
N GLN A 166 -4.73 10.45 -3.64
CA GLN A 166 -5.45 10.04 -2.43
C GLN A 166 -5.14 8.60 -2.01
N MET A 167 -4.75 7.74 -2.96
CA MET A 167 -4.54 6.32 -2.71
C MET A 167 -3.14 5.86 -3.12
N LEU A 168 -2.39 5.33 -2.17
CA LEU A 168 -1.07 4.76 -2.41
C LEU A 168 -0.98 3.33 -1.86
N SER A 169 -0.61 2.38 -2.72
CA SER A 169 -0.31 1.01 -2.32
C SER A 169 1.14 0.65 -2.66
N ALA A 170 1.91 0.23 -1.67
CA ALA A 170 3.29 -0.26 -1.75
C ALA A 170 3.50 -1.44 -0.77
N ASP A 171 2.54 -2.37 -0.73
CA ASP A 171 2.61 -3.62 0.05
C ASP A 171 3.73 -4.52 -0.51
N LYS A 172 4.43 -5.28 0.34
CA LYS A 172 5.51 -6.21 -0.07
C LYS A 172 6.60 -5.56 -0.94
N CYS A 173 6.99 -4.34 -0.59
CA CYS A 173 8.21 -3.70 -1.10
C CYS A 173 9.37 -3.89 -0.09
N SER A 174 10.54 -3.32 -0.37
CA SER A 174 11.67 -3.26 0.57
C SER A 174 11.79 -1.89 1.24
N LEU A 175 10.67 -1.21 1.48
CA LEU A 175 10.68 0.16 2.02
C LEU A 175 11.40 0.19 3.37
N ILE A 176 12.31 1.15 3.54
CA ILE A 176 13.05 1.33 4.80
C ILE A 176 12.49 2.44 5.68
N TYR A 177 11.66 3.32 5.11
CA TYR A 177 11.15 4.55 5.76
C TYR A 177 9.91 5.08 5.04
N LEU A 178 9.05 5.76 5.81
CA LEU A 178 7.83 6.43 5.34
C LEU A 178 7.91 7.94 5.59
N PRO A 179 7.87 8.79 4.54
CA PRO A 179 7.90 10.24 4.70
C PRO A 179 6.71 10.79 5.49
N VAL A 180 6.90 11.55 6.58
CA VAL A 180 5.79 12.12 7.36
C VAL A 180 4.80 12.91 6.48
N ALA A 181 5.30 13.66 5.50
CA ALA A 181 4.48 14.47 4.59
C ALA A 181 3.47 13.63 3.77
N LEU A 182 3.80 12.38 3.45
CA LEU A 182 2.99 11.51 2.61
C LEU A 182 1.65 11.17 3.29
N ALA A 183 1.62 11.07 4.62
CA ALA A 183 0.38 10.81 5.35
C ALA A 183 -0.60 11.99 5.33
N LYS A 184 -0.15 13.22 5.03
CA LYS A 184 -0.97 14.42 5.20
C LYS A 184 -2.18 14.46 4.26
N PHE A 185 -2.02 13.99 3.02
CA PHE A 185 -3.00 14.17 1.95
C PHE A 185 -3.58 12.86 1.40
N LEU A 186 -3.10 11.71 1.89
CA LEU A 186 -3.67 10.42 1.52
C LEU A 186 -4.91 10.12 2.36
N ASP A 187 -5.93 9.60 1.68
CA ASP A 187 -7.10 8.95 2.26
C ASP A 187 -6.84 7.45 2.49
N TYR A 188 -6.05 6.83 1.60
CA TYR A 188 -5.72 5.42 1.65
C TYR A 188 -4.22 5.18 1.49
N LEU A 189 -3.67 4.39 2.41
CA LEU A 189 -2.30 3.91 2.34
C LEU A 189 -2.24 2.43 2.67
N ARG A 190 -1.61 1.67 1.78
CA ARG A 190 -1.34 0.25 1.99
C ARG A 190 0.14 -0.05 1.83
N ILE A 191 0.80 -0.38 2.93
CA ILE A 191 2.26 -0.59 2.98
C ILE A 191 2.63 -1.81 3.83
N PHE A 192 1.71 -2.77 3.94
CA PHE A 192 1.95 -4.00 4.70
C PHE A 192 3.18 -4.75 4.16
N ASN A 193 3.70 -5.67 4.96
CA ASN A 193 4.77 -6.58 4.56
C ASN A 193 6.05 -5.91 4.05
N ASN A 194 6.36 -4.69 4.48
CA ASN A 194 7.66 -4.06 4.31
C ASN A 194 8.52 -4.34 5.55
N SER A 195 9.26 -5.44 5.52
CA SER A 195 10.07 -5.92 6.66
C SER A 195 11.15 -4.95 7.13
N ALA A 196 11.64 -4.08 6.24
CA ALA A 196 12.70 -3.14 6.54
C ALA A 196 12.19 -1.83 7.20
N ILE A 197 10.88 -1.61 7.26
CA ILE A 197 10.31 -0.50 8.02
C ILE A 197 10.40 -0.85 9.50
N THR A 198 11.41 -0.28 10.16
CA THR A 198 11.56 -0.35 11.62
C THR A 198 10.81 0.79 12.32
N HIS A 199 10.18 1.67 11.56
CA HIS A 199 9.61 2.88 12.11
C HIS A 199 8.42 3.41 11.32
N ILE A 200 7.28 3.56 11.98
CA ILE A 200 6.09 4.14 11.39
C ILE A 200 5.75 5.41 12.19
N PRO A 201 5.88 6.61 11.58
CA PRO A 201 5.50 7.85 12.23
C PRO A 201 4.02 7.84 12.63
N ILE A 202 3.68 8.46 13.76
CA ILE A 202 2.34 8.38 14.33
C ILE A 202 1.22 8.92 13.45
N ILE A 203 1.54 9.86 12.55
CA ILE A 203 0.59 10.39 11.57
C ILE A 203 0.01 9.29 10.65
N TYR A 204 0.65 8.13 10.58
CA TYR A 204 0.18 6.98 9.82
C TYR A 204 -0.82 6.09 10.57
N GLU A 205 -1.05 6.34 11.86
CA GLU A 205 -2.01 5.57 12.68
C GLU A 205 -3.44 5.67 12.13
N LYS A 206 -3.79 6.79 11.48
CA LYS A 206 -5.08 6.93 10.80
C LYS A 206 -5.30 5.92 9.66
N PHE A 207 -4.24 5.29 9.15
CA PHE A 207 -4.32 4.25 8.12
C PHE A 207 -4.27 2.83 8.68
N TYR A 208 -4.16 2.66 10.01
CA TYR A 208 -4.27 1.35 10.63
C TYR A 208 -5.71 0.85 10.50
N GLN A 209 -6.01 0.28 9.34
CA GLN A 209 -7.22 -0.50 9.10
C GLN A 209 -6.92 -1.95 9.43
N ASN A 210 -7.72 -2.52 10.32
CA ASN A 210 -7.51 -3.85 10.85
C ASN A 210 -7.95 -4.98 9.92
N TYR A 211 -8.56 -4.63 8.78
CA TYR A 211 -9.12 -5.60 7.84
C TYR A 211 -9.00 -5.15 6.38
N PHE A 212 -8.89 -6.16 5.52
CA PHE A 212 -9.12 -6.09 4.08
C PHE A 212 -10.62 -6.24 3.83
N GLU A 213 -11.35 -5.14 3.76
CA GLU A 213 -12.66 -5.13 3.10
C GLU A 213 -12.55 -4.34 1.80
N THR A 214 -13.24 -4.81 0.76
CA THR A 214 -13.53 -3.99 -0.42
C THR A 214 -14.24 -2.71 0.03
N PRO A 215 -13.87 -1.54 -0.52
CA PRO A 215 -14.17 -0.26 0.07
C PRO A 215 -15.68 0.01 0.12
N THR A 216 -16.23 0.11 1.32
CA THR A 216 -17.33 1.05 1.57
C THR A 216 -16.73 2.37 2.00
N LYS A 217 -17.23 3.50 1.50
CA LYS A 217 -16.85 4.84 1.99
C LYS A 217 -17.10 4.89 3.50
N SER A 218 -16.07 4.66 4.31
CA SER A 218 -16.16 4.87 5.74
C SER A 218 -16.27 6.37 5.99
N PRO A 219 -17.23 6.83 6.80
CA PRO A 219 -17.29 8.24 7.15
C PRO A 219 -15.97 8.62 7.82
N HIS A 220 -15.43 9.79 7.46
CA HIS A 220 -14.28 10.36 8.15
C HIS A 220 -14.56 10.32 9.64
N ILE A 221 -13.74 9.60 10.40
CA ILE A 221 -13.77 9.70 11.86
C ILE A 221 -13.17 11.09 12.17
N PRO A 222 -13.95 12.03 12.70
CA PRO A 222 -13.43 13.35 13.00
C PRO A 222 -12.44 13.20 14.15
N VAL A 223 -11.15 13.40 13.85
CA VAL A 223 -10.11 13.41 14.88
C VAL A 223 -10.06 14.80 15.49
N THR A 224 -10.28 14.89 16.79
CA THR A 224 -10.30 16.13 17.57
C THR A 224 -9.02 16.28 18.39
N HIS A 225 -8.72 17.49 18.85
CA HIS A 225 -7.54 17.71 19.70
C HIS A 225 -7.60 16.89 21.01
N SER A 226 -8.80 16.57 21.51
CA SER A 226 -9.00 15.69 22.66
C SER A 226 -8.61 14.23 22.44
N ASP A 227 -8.41 13.81 21.19
CA ASP A 227 -7.94 12.46 20.86
C ASP A 227 -6.41 12.34 20.93
N PHE A 228 -5.71 13.43 21.26
CA PHE A 228 -4.25 13.47 21.38
C PHE A 228 -3.79 14.09 22.71
N PHE A 229 -2.54 13.83 23.09
CA PHE A 229 -1.82 14.45 24.19
C PHE A 229 -0.40 14.81 23.78
N TRP A 230 0.19 15.75 24.51
CA TRP A 230 1.54 16.20 24.25
C TRP A 230 2.57 15.42 25.06
N VAL A 231 3.67 15.12 24.39
CA VAL A 231 4.89 14.59 25.00
C VAL A 231 6.01 15.58 24.76
N ILE A 232 6.73 15.94 25.81
CA ILE A 232 7.95 16.74 25.70
C ILE A 232 9.15 15.81 25.81
N GLU A 233 10.00 15.88 24.80
CA GLU A 233 11.31 15.25 24.81
C GLU A 233 12.33 16.16 25.53
N LYS A 234 13.20 15.59 26.37
CA LYS A 234 13.99 16.34 27.36
C LYS A 234 15.29 16.98 26.84
N GLU A 235 15.82 16.60 25.68
CA GLU A 235 17.05 17.22 25.15
C GLU A 235 16.78 18.45 24.29
N THR A 236 15.69 18.44 23.50
CA THR A 236 15.34 19.53 22.59
C THR A 236 14.07 20.28 22.98
N PHE A 237 13.40 19.86 24.06
CA PHE A 237 12.13 20.41 24.54
C PHE A 237 11.04 20.42 23.47
N LYS A 238 11.12 19.48 22.52
CA LYS A 238 10.20 19.44 21.40
C LYS A 238 8.92 18.71 21.82
N LYS A 239 7.79 19.38 21.64
CA LYS A 239 6.46 18.80 21.81
C LYS A 239 6.16 17.83 20.64
N LEU A 240 5.79 16.59 20.96
CA LEU A 240 5.26 15.57 20.07
C LEU A 240 3.78 15.35 20.41
N LEU A 241 2.91 15.36 19.41
CA LEU A 241 1.49 15.09 19.58
C LEU A 241 1.22 13.61 19.33
N LEU A 242 0.74 12.88 20.35
CA LEU A 242 0.46 11.45 20.27
C LEU A 242 -1.01 11.15 20.63
N PRO A 243 -1.68 10.16 20.02
CA PRO A 243 -3.08 9.87 20.28
C PRO A 243 -3.28 9.24 21.66
N ILE A 244 -4.45 9.44 22.26
CA ILE A 244 -4.74 9.07 23.65
C ILE A 244 -4.53 7.57 23.94
N GLY A 245 -4.57 6.71 22.92
CA GLY A 245 -4.22 5.29 23.01
C GLY A 245 -2.77 5.02 23.42
N THR A 246 -1.85 5.98 23.24
CA THR A 246 -0.45 5.88 23.70
C THR A 246 -0.25 6.30 25.17
N ARG A 247 -1.31 6.74 25.87
CA ARG A 247 -1.22 7.31 27.23
C ARG A 247 -0.94 6.29 28.34
N GLN A 248 -1.27 5.01 28.12
CA GLN A 248 -0.98 3.93 29.07
C GLN A 248 0.45 3.39 28.86
N ILE A 249 1.43 4.12 29.38
CA ILE A 249 2.82 3.65 29.46
C ILE A 249 3.02 2.97 30.81
N PHE A 250 3.01 1.64 30.84
CA PHE A 250 3.46 0.90 32.01
C PHE A 250 4.98 0.70 31.90
N ALA A 251 5.74 1.25 32.85
CA ALA A 251 7.03 0.68 33.21
C ALA A 251 6.75 -0.61 33.97
N VAL A 252 6.60 -1.75 33.29
CA VAL A 252 6.07 -2.96 33.94
C VAL A 252 7.09 -3.55 34.93
N PRO A 253 6.76 -3.68 36.24
CA PRO A 253 7.43 -4.59 37.14
C PRO A 253 6.94 -6.02 36.91
N SER A 254 7.87 -6.96 37.00
CA SER A 254 7.89 -8.31 36.41
C SER A 254 6.95 -9.40 36.97
N LYS A 255 5.73 -9.12 37.44
CA LYS A 255 4.89 -10.20 38.05
C LYS A 255 3.44 -10.36 37.57
N GLU A 256 2.85 -9.40 36.86
CA GLU A 256 1.45 -9.51 36.41
C GLU A 256 1.30 -9.89 34.93
N ASN A 257 2.40 -10.20 34.24
CA ASN A 257 2.34 -10.78 32.91
C ASN A 257 2.03 -12.30 32.98
N GLN A 258 0.97 -12.65 33.71
CA GLN A 258 0.33 -13.93 33.50
C GLN A 258 -0.35 -13.86 32.15
N VAL A 259 0.03 -14.81 31.29
CA VAL A 259 -0.61 -15.10 30.01
C VAL A 259 -2.11 -14.86 30.16
N THR A 260 -2.63 -13.85 29.46
CA THR A 260 -4.04 -13.54 29.58
C THR A 260 -4.83 -14.71 29.02
N LEU A 261 -6.04 -14.98 29.52
CA LEU A 261 -6.94 -16.01 28.95
C LEU A 261 -7.03 -15.88 27.41
N TYR A 262 -6.87 -14.66 26.91
CA TYR A 262 -6.74 -14.28 25.51
C TYR A 262 -5.51 -14.85 24.78
N ASP A 263 -4.31 -14.83 25.38
CA ASP A 263 -3.08 -15.39 24.82
C ASP A 263 -3.12 -16.94 24.75
N ASP A 264 -3.77 -17.58 25.72
CA ASP A 264 -4.00 -19.03 25.72
C ASP A 264 -5.06 -19.45 24.69
N CYS A 265 -6.11 -18.63 24.50
CA CYS A 265 -7.08 -18.84 23.42
C CYS A 265 -6.43 -18.74 22.03
N LEU A 266 -5.57 -17.73 21.78
CA LEU A 266 -4.88 -17.56 20.50
C LEU A 266 -3.95 -18.74 20.18
N LYS A 267 -3.15 -19.21 21.15
CA LYS A 267 -2.26 -20.38 20.97
C LYS A 267 -3.02 -21.69 20.72
N THR A 268 -4.16 -21.87 21.39
CA THR A 268 -4.98 -23.08 21.20
C THR A 268 -5.64 -23.08 19.82
N LEU A 269 -6.01 -21.91 19.30
CA LEU A 269 -6.68 -21.75 17.99
C LEU A 269 -5.70 -21.84 16.80
N GLU A 270 -4.45 -21.40 16.94
CA GLU A 270 -3.40 -21.62 15.93
C GLU A 270 -3.15 -23.11 15.63
N ASN A 271 -3.40 -23.98 16.62
CA ASN A 271 -3.25 -25.43 16.49
C ASN A 271 -4.47 -26.11 15.85
N TRP A 272 -5.64 -25.45 15.77
CA TRP A 272 -6.91 -26.13 15.45
C TRP A 272 -7.43 -25.92 14.01
N ASN A 273 -7.04 -24.87 13.27
CA ASN A 273 -7.42 -24.78 11.85
C ASN A 273 -6.66 -23.69 11.07
N ARG A 274 -5.94 -24.08 10.01
CA ARG A 274 -5.19 -23.18 9.11
C ARG A 274 -6.00 -22.61 7.92
N LEU A 275 -7.30 -22.91 7.82
CA LEU A 275 -8.05 -22.74 6.55
C LEU A 275 -9.30 -21.84 6.61
N SER A 276 -9.64 -21.20 7.74
CA SER A 276 -10.78 -20.28 7.81
C SER A 276 -10.47 -19.01 8.63
N PRO A 277 -11.05 -17.84 8.27
CA PRO A 277 -10.92 -16.62 9.04
C PRO A 277 -11.45 -16.78 10.48
N PHE A 278 -10.71 -16.24 11.44
CA PHE A 278 -10.97 -16.36 12.88
C PHE A 278 -12.43 -16.10 13.27
N TYR A 279 -13.04 -15.01 12.78
CA TYR A 279 -14.39 -14.58 13.15
C TYR A 279 -15.54 -15.41 12.55
N GLU A 280 -15.26 -16.32 11.61
CA GLU A 280 -16.26 -17.23 11.04
C GLU A 280 -16.43 -18.50 11.88
N ASN A 281 -15.57 -18.73 12.88
CA ASN A 281 -15.72 -19.88 13.77
C ASN A 281 -16.88 -19.64 14.76
N PRO A 282 -18.02 -20.36 14.62
CA PRO A 282 -19.20 -20.13 15.46
C PRO A 282 -18.95 -20.42 16.94
N ALA A 283 -17.94 -21.24 17.25
CA ALA A 283 -17.57 -21.59 18.61
C ALA A 283 -17.03 -20.39 19.41
N LEU A 284 -16.44 -19.38 18.75
CA LEU A 284 -15.88 -18.21 19.43
C LEU A 284 -16.92 -17.37 20.16
N LYS A 285 -18.16 -17.30 19.65
CA LYS A 285 -19.27 -16.61 20.33
C LYS A 285 -19.67 -17.28 21.65
N HIS A 286 -19.36 -18.56 21.80
CA HIS A 286 -19.70 -19.35 22.99
C HIS A 286 -18.51 -19.50 23.96
N ILE A 287 -17.28 -19.34 23.48
CA ILE A 287 -16.05 -19.49 24.26
C ILE A 287 -15.57 -18.17 24.87
N LEU A 288 -15.81 -17.04 24.20
CA LEU A 288 -15.32 -15.73 24.65
C LEU A 288 -16.34 -15.05 25.58
N PRO A 289 -15.97 -14.77 26.85
CA PRO A 289 -16.92 -14.34 27.88
C PRO A 289 -17.49 -12.92 27.71
N GLU A 290 -16.92 -12.07 26.85
CA GLU A 290 -17.30 -10.65 26.78
C GLU A 290 -17.50 -10.09 25.37
N LYS A 291 -18.57 -9.28 25.23
CA LYS A 291 -18.95 -8.52 24.04
C LYS A 291 -17.89 -7.50 23.60
N TYR A 292 -17.03 -7.04 24.52
CA TYR A 292 -15.93 -6.12 24.26
C TYR A 292 -14.75 -6.77 23.54
N MET A 293 -14.46 -8.05 23.81
CA MET A 293 -13.38 -8.76 23.11
C MET A 293 -13.67 -8.94 21.62
N VAL A 294 -14.94 -9.11 21.23
CA VAL A 294 -15.35 -9.16 19.81
C VAL A 294 -15.09 -7.82 19.11
N ASN A 295 -15.30 -6.69 19.81
CA ASN A 295 -14.95 -5.37 19.30
C ASN A 295 -13.44 -5.14 19.24
N HIS A 296 -12.68 -5.64 20.21
CA HIS A 296 -11.21 -5.60 20.17
C HIS A 296 -10.62 -6.45 19.05
N ILE A 297 -11.21 -7.61 18.78
CA ILE A 297 -10.88 -8.44 17.61
C ILE A 297 -11.19 -7.66 16.32
N ARG A 298 -12.39 -7.06 16.20
CA ARG A 298 -12.82 -6.24 15.04
C ARG A 298 -12.02 -4.95 14.81
N ASN A 299 -11.32 -4.45 15.82
CA ASN A 299 -10.51 -3.23 15.75
C ASN A 299 -9.01 -3.51 15.76
N GLY A 300 -8.59 -4.78 15.57
CA GLY A 300 -7.21 -5.26 15.40
C GLY A 300 -6.09 -4.55 16.18
N PRO A 301 -4.82 -4.74 15.79
CA PRO A 301 -3.71 -4.17 16.52
C PRO A 301 -3.45 -2.69 16.16
N THR A 302 -3.28 -1.84 17.18
CA THR A 302 -2.86 -0.44 17.07
C THR A 302 -1.43 -0.26 16.55
N ALA A 303 -0.56 -1.27 16.68
CA ALA A 303 0.79 -1.25 16.10
C ALA A 303 1.36 -2.68 15.99
N ARG A 304 2.60 -2.83 15.49
CA ARG A 304 3.37 -4.09 15.60
C ARG A 304 4.66 -3.85 16.35
N CYS A 305 5.14 -4.90 17.02
CA CYS A 305 6.44 -4.88 17.66
C CYS A 305 7.53 -4.56 16.64
N THR A 306 8.30 -3.51 16.94
CA THR A 306 9.31 -2.93 16.06
C THR A 306 10.54 -3.84 15.87
N VAL A 307 10.70 -4.88 16.70
CA VAL A 307 11.71 -5.92 16.48
C VAL A 307 11.24 -6.83 15.33
N PHE A 308 11.98 -6.81 14.22
CA PHE A 308 11.66 -7.60 13.01
C PHE A 308 11.38 -9.07 13.31
N LYS A 309 12.22 -9.73 14.12
CA LYS A 309 12.07 -11.14 14.50
C LYS A 309 10.84 -11.42 15.38
N CYS A 310 10.30 -10.40 16.05
CA CYS A 310 9.12 -10.55 16.90
C CYS A 310 7.86 -10.18 16.13
N SER A 311 7.74 -8.93 15.65
CA SER A 311 6.59 -8.45 14.87
C SER A 311 5.19 -8.70 15.48
N ASN A 312 5.10 -8.99 16.78
CA ASN A 312 3.84 -9.28 17.46
C ASN A 312 2.86 -8.11 17.33
N PRO A 313 1.56 -8.37 17.10
CA PRO A 313 0.52 -7.35 17.09
C PRO A 313 0.38 -6.70 18.48
N LEU A 314 0.26 -5.37 18.53
CA LEU A 314 0.10 -4.55 19.73
C LEU A 314 -1.30 -3.97 19.74
N PHE A 315 -2.06 -4.14 20.81
CA PHE A 315 -3.48 -3.78 20.85
C PHE A 315 -3.75 -2.56 21.73
N THR A 316 -3.36 -2.62 23.02
CA THR A 316 -3.66 -1.54 23.99
C THR A 316 -2.51 -1.24 24.95
N THR A 317 -1.61 -2.19 25.16
CA THR A 317 -0.45 -2.01 26.05
C THR A 317 0.82 -2.41 25.32
N TYR A 318 1.79 -1.50 25.28
CA TYR A 318 3.08 -1.71 24.63
C TYR A 318 4.14 -0.81 25.26
N TYR A 319 5.40 -1.19 25.06
CA TYR A 319 6.55 -0.37 25.39
C TYR A 319 6.78 0.67 24.29
N PHE A 320 6.83 1.93 24.69
CA PHE A 320 7.04 3.06 23.79
C PHE A 320 8.44 3.67 24.02
N MET A 321 9.14 3.97 22.95
CA MET A 321 10.48 4.57 22.98
C MET A 321 10.57 5.72 21.99
N VAL A 322 11.07 6.87 22.44
CA VAL A 322 11.45 7.97 21.54
C VAL A 322 12.94 7.85 21.27
N VAL A 323 13.34 7.90 20.01
CA VAL A 323 14.72 7.75 19.58
C VAL A 323 15.11 8.85 18.60
N LYS A 324 16.41 9.16 18.59
CA LYS A 324 17.00 10.14 17.68
C LYS A 324 18.21 9.56 16.98
N ARG A 325 18.40 9.96 15.72
CA ARG A 325 19.50 9.46 14.89
C ARG A 325 20.81 10.15 15.28
N ARG A 326 21.83 9.36 15.60
CA ARG A 326 23.19 9.84 15.92
C ARG A 326 23.78 10.57 14.71
N GLY A 327 24.42 11.70 14.98
CA GLY A 327 25.07 12.53 13.96
C GLY A 327 24.12 13.27 13.01
N SER A 328 22.79 13.21 13.23
CA SER A 328 21.85 14.01 12.46
C SER A 328 21.79 15.44 13.00
N THR A 329 21.98 16.42 12.13
CA THR A 329 21.66 17.84 12.41
C THR A 329 20.16 18.12 12.39
N SER A 330 19.35 17.13 11.95
CA SER A 330 17.91 17.20 11.91
C SER A 330 17.31 17.15 13.32
N LYS A 331 16.31 18.00 13.59
CA LYS A 331 15.48 17.96 14.80
C LYS A 331 14.38 16.90 14.73
N GLN A 332 14.56 15.85 13.92
CA GLN A 332 13.58 14.78 13.72
C GLN A 332 13.70 13.74 14.85
N LEU A 333 12.57 13.39 15.43
CA LEU A 333 12.40 12.36 16.44
C LEU A 333 11.63 11.19 15.84
N PHE A 334 11.84 10.00 16.40
CA PHE A 334 11.28 8.75 15.94
C PHE A 334 10.62 8.04 17.15
N THR A 335 9.36 7.62 17.04
CA THR A 335 8.59 6.79 18.00
C THR A 335 8.55 5.27 17.71
N CYS A 336 9.17 4.41 18.53
CA CYS A 336 9.18 2.96 18.36
C CYS A 336 8.22 2.27 19.35
N TYR A 337 7.59 1.17 18.92
CA TYR A 337 6.58 0.42 19.70
C TYR A 337 6.99 -1.05 19.87
N PHE A 338 6.92 -1.60 21.08
CA PHE A 338 7.39 -2.97 21.38
C PHE A 338 6.39 -3.74 22.24
N CYS A 339 6.24 -5.04 21.99
CA CYS A 339 5.37 -5.90 22.80
C CYS A 339 5.91 -6.12 24.22
N THR A 340 7.23 -5.99 24.41
CA THR A 340 7.91 -6.23 25.68
C THR A 340 9.13 -5.32 25.83
N MET A 341 9.57 -5.10 27.07
CA MET A 341 10.83 -4.42 27.37
C MET A 341 12.03 -5.15 26.76
N TYR A 342 11.97 -6.49 26.72
CA TYR A 342 13.00 -7.29 26.07
C TYR A 342 13.13 -6.93 24.59
N CYS A 343 12.01 -6.83 23.87
CA CYS A 343 12.03 -6.41 22.48
C CYS A 343 12.57 -4.99 22.31
N ALA A 344 12.20 -4.06 23.20
CA ALA A 344 12.75 -2.71 23.20
C ALA A 344 14.28 -2.70 23.36
N ASN A 345 14.81 -3.48 24.32
CA ASN A 345 16.24 -3.58 24.59
C ASN A 345 17.00 -4.27 23.44
N VAL A 346 16.45 -5.34 22.85
CA VAL A 346 17.03 -6.01 21.68
C VAL A 346 17.14 -5.03 20.52
N TRP A 347 16.05 -4.32 20.21
CA TRP A 347 16.05 -3.35 19.13
C TRP A 347 17.06 -2.23 19.37
N LEU A 348 17.13 -1.68 20.59
CA LEU A 348 18.06 -0.62 20.93
C LEU A 348 19.51 -1.11 20.79
N ASN A 349 19.83 -2.33 21.23
CA ASN A 349 21.15 -2.91 21.07
C ASN A 349 21.54 -3.11 19.61
N GLU A 350 20.63 -3.60 18.77
CA GLU A 350 20.86 -3.78 17.33
C GLU A 350 21.04 -2.43 16.60
N ASN A 351 20.42 -1.37 17.11
CA ASN A 351 20.35 -0.06 16.45
C ASN A 351 21.18 1.03 17.15
N ASN A 352 21.91 0.73 18.22
CA ASN A 352 22.61 1.72 19.08
C ASN A 352 23.68 2.55 18.34
N LYS A 353 24.24 2.01 17.25
CA LYS A 353 25.19 2.73 16.39
C LYS A 353 24.53 3.85 15.61
N LYS A 354 23.24 3.70 15.28
CA LYS A 354 22.46 4.62 14.46
C LYS A 354 21.56 5.52 15.29
N TYR A 355 21.00 5.01 16.37
CA TYR A 355 19.99 5.68 17.17
C TYR A 355 20.35 5.64 18.65
N TYR A 356 19.86 6.61 19.40
CA TYR A 356 19.89 6.62 20.85
C TYR A 356 18.50 6.94 21.40
N CYS A 357 18.19 6.36 22.55
CA CYS A 357 16.93 6.63 23.25
C CYS A 357 16.98 8.02 23.85
N VAL A 358 15.87 8.74 23.75
CA VAL A 358 15.71 10.07 24.29
C VAL A 358 14.67 10.03 25.40
N ASP A 359 14.97 10.69 26.51
CA ASP A 359 14.01 10.81 27.61
C ASP A 359 12.85 11.73 27.22
N TRP A 360 11.65 11.38 27.67
CA TRP A 360 10.44 12.13 27.40
C TRP A 360 9.47 12.01 28.56
N GLU A 361 8.55 12.97 28.67
CA GLU A 361 7.48 12.97 29.66
C GLU A 361 6.17 13.48 29.07
N ILE A 362 5.06 13.00 29.62
CA ILE A 362 3.73 13.52 29.29
C ILE A 362 3.66 14.93 29.87
N CYS A 363 3.29 15.91 29.05
CA CYS A 363 2.98 17.24 29.53
C CYS A 363 1.50 17.53 29.27
N ASP A 364 0.85 18.15 30.25
CA ASP A 364 -0.38 18.87 29.98
C ASP A 364 -0.02 20.16 29.20
N ASP A 365 -0.97 20.66 28.41
CA ASP A 365 -0.70 21.68 27.40
C ASP A 365 -0.14 23.00 27.95
#